data_AF-A0A930T8N0-F1
#
_entry.id   AF-A0A930T8N0-F1
#
_cell.length_a   1.000
_cell.length_b   1.000
_cell.length_c   1.000
_cell.angle_alpha   90.00
_cell.angle_beta   90.00
_cell.angle_gamma   90.00
#
_symmetry.space_group_name_H-M   'P 1'
#
loop_
_entity.id
_entity.type
_entity.pdbx_description
1 polymer ?
#
loop_
_entity_poly.entity_id
_entity_poly.type
_entity_poly.pdbx_seq_one_letter_code
_entity_poly.pdbx_strand_id
1 'polypeptide(L)'
;MKFVNRITLNTLFITTILSITASLLSYTPVYAEKPEHLKQLLETKRCRKCDLRGASLSRQDLKDADLRDADLRKVRLNRANLRNANLSSADLSDADLERSDFRNANLSYADLSGADLSNADLSNANLNGADLTGAVLRNVNLYGVSLSNAKLRGARLDQVNLRGVNLSGVDLTGVDLRHINLNGVNFNGVNLSNANLNRFDLRAAQLANANLSYASLRDANLNNASLRGANLSNANLDNTDLRGAELIGANLNGVSLRGANLRGANLDAVRLPDDIFLADASDFNRWGDNLFRRRNFNGAIWYYDKAITSDARNIEAYTNRGFAKSESGDYQGAVADYNKALEIDPNFARAYHNRGITLTLTKDYTGALADFDKAISINANYAEAYSGKANVYRLQKNYAAAITEASTALRLNPKLATAYHARGVAHFANQNYQAAIQDYNKAIENSSNWAEAFLNRGLARYAIGQYRDATKDFDRAIDINNNYIDAYYQRSLARFARKRYEDAIKDCIRVLQRDPNHAEAYENQANSLLALKRRPEAKLALEQAIRIYTQRGDTDSLKRAQNILSTLSGL
;
A
#
# COMPACT_ATOMS: atom_id res chain seq x y z
N MET A 1 79.62 -30.61 62.11
CA MET A 1 79.21 -32.02 62.25
C MET A 1 78.26 -32.34 61.11
N LYS A 2 78.79 -32.96 60.04
CA LYS A 2 78.55 -34.36 59.61
C LYS A 2 77.29 -34.44 58.70
N PHE A 3 77.33 -34.75 57.40
CA PHE A 3 78.33 -35.40 56.55
C PHE A 3 78.24 -34.89 55.09
N VAL A 4 79.39 -34.95 54.41
CA VAL A 4 79.68 -34.55 53.02
C VAL A 4 79.59 -35.77 52.08
N ASN A 5 79.18 -35.56 50.82
CA ASN A 5 79.64 -36.24 49.58
C ASN A 5 79.00 -35.46 48.40
N ARG A 6 79.66 -34.65 47.56
CA ARG A 6 80.96 -34.66 46.84
C ARG A 6 81.00 -35.62 45.63
N ILE A 7 81.54 -35.06 44.52
CA ILE A 7 82.10 -35.68 43.29
C ILE A 7 81.12 -35.65 42.09
N THR A 8 81.22 -34.73 41.13
CA THR A 8 82.21 -34.43 40.05
C THR A 8 82.25 -35.40 38.86
N LEU A 9 82.01 -34.81 37.67
CA LEU A 9 82.63 -35.00 36.35
C LEU A 9 82.87 -36.42 35.80
N ASN A 10 82.35 -36.68 34.59
CA ASN A 10 83.23 -36.84 33.41
C ASN A 10 82.50 -36.81 32.05
N THR A 11 82.94 -35.85 31.22
CA THR A 11 83.21 -35.89 29.76
C THR A 11 82.37 -36.76 28.81
N LEU A 12 81.72 -36.12 27.83
CA LEU A 12 82.10 -36.29 26.42
C LEU A 12 81.71 -35.04 25.59
N PHE A 13 82.70 -34.53 24.85
CA PHE A 13 82.62 -33.42 23.91
C PHE A 13 82.31 -33.99 22.51
N ILE A 14 81.79 -33.13 21.62
CA ILE A 14 81.92 -33.11 20.13
C ILE A 14 80.58 -33.10 19.36
N THR A 15 80.25 -31.88 18.93
CA THR A 15 79.65 -31.42 17.64
C THR A 15 78.59 -32.28 16.95
N THR A 16 77.41 -31.71 16.67
CA THR A 16 77.02 -31.05 15.39
C THR A 16 75.54 -30.65 15.54
N ILE A 17 75.19 -29.36 15.46
CA ILE A 17 73.79 -28.92 15.52
C ILE A 17 73.32 -28.67 14.09
N LEU A 18 72.48 -29.58 13.57
CA LEU A 18 71.53 -29.31 12.51
C LEU A 18 70.12 -29.50 13.08
N SER A 19 69.34 -28.43 12.97
CA SER A 19 67.88 -28.32 13.01
C SER A 19 67.05 -29.61 13.11
N ILE A 20 66.16 -29.67 14.12
CA ILE A 20 64.72 -29.99 14.00
C ILE A 20 64.05 -29.56 15.32
N THR A 21 63.18 -28.56 15.27
CA THR A 21 62.14 -28.36 16.30
C THR A 21 60.83 -28.88 15.72
N ALA A 22 60.52 -30.15 15.98
CA ALA A 22 59.18 -30.69 15.76
C ALA A 22 58.36 -30.43 17.02
N SER A 23 57.51 -29.41 16.96
CA SER A 23 56.49 -29.16 17.96
C SER A 23 55.41 -30.25 17.87
N LEU A 24 55.29 -31.05 18.93
CA LEU A 24 54.20 -32.00 19.14
C LEU A 24 52.85 -31.26 19.22
N LEU A 25 52.13 -31.22 18.12
CA LEU A 25 50.68 -31.02 18.10
C LEU A 25 50.02 -32.40 17.96
N SER A 26 49.14 -32.71 18.90
CA SER A 26 48.31 -33.92 18.92
C SER A 26 47.48 -34.02 17.64
N TYR A 27 47.95 -34.81 16.67
CA TYR A 27 47.19 -35.14 15.46
C TYR A 27 46.11 -36.17 15.81
N THR A 28 44.85 -35.75 15.81
CA THR A 28 43.74 -36.68 15.63
C THR A 28 43.86 -37.33 14.26
N PRO A 29 43.66 -38.66 14.11
CA PRO A 29 43.82 -39.33 12.82
C PRO A 29 42.81 -38.75 11.81
N VAL A 30 43.36 -38.22 10.73
CA VAL A 30 42.61 -37.61 9.63
C VAL A 30 42.15 -38.75 8.72
N TYR A 31 40.93 -39.22 8.92
CA TYR A 31 40.29 -40.22 8.05
C TYR A 31 39.52 -39.50 6.95
N ALA A 32 39.51 -40.03 5.72
CA ALA A 32 38.64 -39.59 4.62
C ALA A 32 38.42 -40.76 3.65
N GLU A 33 37.24 -40.83 3.01
CA GLU A 33 36.98 -41.85 1.97
C GLU A 33 37.93 -41.72 0.77
N LYS A 34 38.41 -40.49 0.48
CA LYS A 34 39.40 -40.20 -0.57
C LYS A 34 40.60 -39.44 0.02
N PRO A 35 41.67 -40.16 0.42
CA PRO A 35 42.86 -39.55 1.01
C PRO A 35 43.56 -38.53 0.10
N GLU A 36 43.41 -38.65 -1.22
CA GLU A 36 44.04 -37.78 -2.21
C GLU A 36 43.46 -36.37 -2.17
N HIS A 37 42.13 -36.25 -2.06
CA HIS A 37 41.45 -34.96 -1.91
C HIS A 37 41.77 -34.30 -0.57
N LEU A 38 41.86 -35.11 0.49
CA LEU A 38 42.24 -34.64 1.80
C LEU A 38 43.67 -34.06 1.78
N LYS A 39 44.61 -34.77 1.16
CA LYS A 39 45.98 -34.30 0.98
C LYS A 39 46.01 -33.00 0.15
N GLN A 40 45.28 -32.97 -0.97
CA GLN A 40 45.15 -31.77 -1.81
C GLN A 40 44.66 -30.56 -1.00
N LEU A 41 43.62 -30.72 -0.18
CA LEU A 41 43.10 -29.65 0.66
C LEU A 41 44.14 -29.15 1.65
N LEU A 42 44.82 -30.06 2.36
CA LEU A 42 45.77 -29.69 3.41
C LEU A 42 47.01 -29.00 2.85
N GLU A 43 47.51 -29.44 1.69
CA GLU A 43 48.70 -28.89 1.04
C GLU A 43 48.42 -27.57 0.30
N THR A 44 47.30 -27.48 -0.41
CA THR A 44 47.05 -26.39 -1.37
C THR A 44 46.00 -25.39 -0.91
N LYS A 45 45.20 -25.72 0.11
CA LYS A 45 43.97 -25.02 0.49
C LYS A 45 42.95 -24.86 -0.65
N ARG A 46 43.07 -25.61 -1.74
CA ARG A 46 42.19 -25.53 -2.91
C ARG A 46 41.66 -26.91 -3.26
N CYS A 47 40.39 -27.14 -2.95
CA CYS A 47 39.72 -28.42 -3.16
C CYS A 47 38.27 -28.22 -3.62
N ARG A 48 38.09 -27.64 -4.82
CA ARG A 48 36.76 -27.49 -5.42
C ARG A 48 36.23 -28.83 -5.90
N LYS A 49 34.94 -29.11 -5.70
CA LYS A 49 34.30 -30.38 -6.09
C LYS A 49 34.97 -31.63 -5.51
N CYS A 50 35.71 -31.44 -4.41
CA CYS A 50 36.34 -32.55 -3.72
C CYS A 50 35.31 -33.35 -2.95
N ASP A 51 35.51 -34.66 -2.94
CA ASP A 51 34.78 -35.57 -2.07
C ASP A 51 35.59 -35.78 -0.79
N LEU A 52 35.08 -35.21 0.30
CA LEU A 52 35.64 -35.17 1.65
C LEU A 52 34.62 -35.72 2.67
N ARG A 53 33.72 -36.59 2.20
CA ARG A 53 32.67 -37.18 3.04
C ARG A 53 33.25 -37.94 4.22
N GLY A 54 32.64 -37.73 5.39
CA GLY A 54 33.05 -38.34 6.64
C GLY A 54 34.46 -37.96 7.10
N ALA A 55 35.12 -37.00 6.43
CA ALA A 55 36.51 -36.71 6.71
C ALA A 55 36.70 -36.08 8.10
N SER A 56 37.78 -36.41 8.81
CA SER A 56 38.08 -35.83 10.12
C SER A 56 39.09 -34.69 10.00
N LEU A 57 38.59 -33.47 9.86
CA LEU A 57 39.34 -32.22 9.75
C LEU A 57 39.26 -31.37 11.04
N SER A 58 38.98 -32.03 12.17
CA SER A 58 38.91 -31.42 13.50
C SER A 58 40.17 -30.60 13.81
N ARG A 59 39.98 -29.38 14.33
CA ARG A 59 41.06 -28.45 14.73
C ARG A 59 42.03 -28.04 13.59
N GLN A 60 41.71 -28.35 12.34
CA GLN A 60 42.59 -27.97 11.22
C GLN A 60 42.50 -26.48 10.93
N ASP A 61 43.62 -25.92 10.45
CA ASP A 61 43.64 -24.58 9.89
C ASP A 61 43.29 -24.63 8.40
N LEU A 62 42.08 -24.21 8.06
CA LEU A 62 41.53 -24.15 6.70
C LEU A 62 41.16 -22.70 6.33
N LYS A 63 41.84 -21.73 6.96
CA LYS A 63 41.70 -20.32 6.61
C LYS A 63 41.97 -20.11 5.12
N ASP A 64 41.16 -19.26 4.49
CA ASP A 64 41.22 -18.89 3.07
C ASP A 64 41.06 -20.08 2.10
N ALA A 65 40.57 -21.24 2.57
CA ALA A 65 40.40 -22.43 1.74
C ALA A 65 39.27 -22.27 0.71
N ASP A 66 39.49 -22.78 -0.50
CA ASP A 66 38.49 -22.83 -1.58
C ASP A 66 37.91 -24.25 -1.69
N LEU A 67 36.73 -24.43 -1.10
CA LEU A 67 35.96 -25.67 -0.94
C LEU A 67 34.64 -25.62 -1.72
N ARG A 68 34.54 -24.79 -2.76
CA ARG A 68 33.31 -24.65 -3.54
C ARG A 68 32.87 -25.96 -4.14
N ASP A 69 31.56 -26.20 -4.10
CA ASP A 69 30.91 -27.41 -4.62
C ASP A 69 31.47 -28.72 -3.99
N ALA A 70 32.21 -28.65 -2.88
CA ALA A 70 32.78 -29.83 -2.25
C ALA A 70 31.69 -30.64 -1.54
N ASP A 71 31.83 -31.96 -1.58
CA ASP A 71 31.00 -32.90 -0.84
C ASP A 71 31.65 -33.16 0.53
N LEU A 72 31.12 -32.49 1.54
CA LEU A 72 31.56 -32.45 2.93
C LEU A 72 30.54 -33.14 3.85
N ARG A 73 29.67 -34.01 3.33
CA ARG A 73 28.64 -34.68 4.14
C ARG A 73 29.28 -35.42 5.31
N LYS A 74 28.73 -35.24 6.50
CA LYS A 74 29.19 -35.88 7.75
C LYS A 74 30.66 -35.60 8.09
N VAL A 75 31.26 -34.57 7.52
CA VAL A 75 32.62 -34.15 7.85
C VAL A 75 32.69 -33.72 9.32
N ARG A 76 33.81 -34.00 9.99
CA ARG A 76 34.11 -33.45 11.33
C ARG A 76 35.06 -32.27 11.18
N LEU A 77 34.54 -31.06 11.33
CA LEU A 77 35.26 -29.79 11.32
C LEU A 77 35.21 -29.08 12.69
N ASN A 78 34.85 -29.79 13.75
CA ASN A 78 34.80 -29.22 15.07
C ASN A 78 36.14 -28.57 15.48
N ARG A 79 36.05 -27.32 15.97
CA ARG A 79 37.17 -26.44 16.30
C ARG A 79 38.10 -26.08 15.13
N ALA A 80 37.71 -26.31 13.87
CA ALA A 80 38.51 -25.91 12.71
C ALA A 80 38.45 -24.38 12.48
N ASN A 81 39.51 -23.83 11.89
CA ASN A 81 39.58 -22.44 11.47
C ASN A 81 39.24 -22.35 9.98
N LEU A 82 38.09 -21.79 9.64
CA LEU A 82 37.55 -21.63 8.27
C LEU A 82 37.34 -20.15 7.92
N ARG A 83 38.08 -19.26 8.57
CA ARG A 83 38.00 -17.81 8.31
C ARG A 83 38.26 -17.51 6.84
N ASN A 84 37.40 -16.67 6.25
CA ASN A 84 37.41 -16.29 4.83
C ASN A 84 37.35 -17.47 3.84
N ALA A 85 37.05 -18.69 4.28
CA ALA A 85 36.96 -19.83 3.38
C ALA A 85 35.75 -19.69 2.44
N ASN A 86 35.87 -20.21 1.23
CA ASN A 86 34.79 -20.24 0.25
C ASN A 86 34.21 -21.65 0.15
N LEU A 87 33.05 -21.84 0.77
CA LEU A 87 32.26 -23.07 0.79
C LEU A 87 30.95 -22.91 0.01
N SER A 88 30.86 -21.97 -0.94
CA SER A 88 29.62 -21.77 -1.68
C SER A 88 29.21 -23.06 -2.39
N SER A 89 27.93 -23.42 -2.30
CA SER A 89 27.34 -24.63 -2.88
C SER A 89 27.96 -25.95 -2.41
N ALA A 90 28.74 -25.94 -1.33
CA ALA A 90 29.23 -27.16 -0.71
C ALA A 90 28.12 -27.90 0.04
N ASP A 91 28.21 -29.22 0.11
CA ASP A 91 27.28 -30.07 0.86
C ASP A 91 27.91 -30.44 2.21
N LEU A 92 27.52 -29.74 3.26
CA LEU A 92 27.90 -29.97 4.66
C LEU A 92 26.76 -30.65 5.45
N SER A 93 25.85 -31.37 4.79
CA SER A 93 24.75 -32.03 5.52
C SER A 93 25.28 -33.02 6.55
N ASP A 94 24.66 -33.03 7.73
CA ASP A 94 25.03 -33.79 8.93
C ASP A 94 26.48 -33.57 9.43
N ALA A 95 27.14 -32.46 9.05
CA ALA A 95 28.51 -32.16 9.48
C ALA A 95 28.59 -31.78 10.97
N ASP A 96 29.68 -32.18 11.64
CA ASP A 96 30.04 -31.70 12.97
C ASP A 96 30.91 -30.45 12.83
N LEU A 97 30.33 -29.29 13.07
CA LEU A 97 30.94 -27.96 12.95
C LEU A 97 31.11 -27.29 14.33
N GLU A 98 31.04 -28.05 15.43
CA GLU A 98 31.03 -27.50 16.79
C GLU A 98 32.26 -26.62 17.06
N ARG A 99 32.07 -25.39 17.56
CA ARG A 99 33.16 -24.44 17.90
C ARG A 99 34.11 -24.07 16.75
N SER A 100 33.70 -24.30 15.50
CA SER A 100 34.47 -23.87 14.33
C SER A 100 34.41 -22.33 14.16
N ASP A 101 35.40 -21.76 13.49
CA ASP A 101 35.44 -20.33 13.18
C ASP A 101 35.24 -20.10 11.68
N PHE A 102 34.08 -19.59 11.30
CA PHE A 102 33.64 -19.26 9.95
C PHE A 102 33.62 -17.75 9.69
N ARG A 103 34.37 -16.94 10.44
CA ARG A 103 34.29 -15.48 10.25
C ARG A 103 34.63 -15.07 8.82
N ASN A 104 33.75 -14.26 8.23
CA ASN A 104 33.78 -13.83 6.83
C ASN A 104 33.76 -14.97 5.79
N ALA A 105 33.40 -16.20 6.17
CA ALA A 105 33.32 -17.30 5.21
C ALA A 105 32.14 -17.11 4.24
N ASN A 106 32.29 -17.62 3.02
CA ASN A 106 31.22 -17.67 2.04
C ASN A 106 30.58 -19.07 2.02
N LEU A 107 29.38 -19.18 2.56
CA LEU A 107 28.56 -20.40 2.65
C LEU A 107 27.29 -20.26 1.80
N SER A 108 27.26 -19.34 0.83
CA SER A 108 26.07 -19.11 0.00
C SER A 108 25.66 -20.40 -0.71
N TYR A 109 24.37 -20.73 -0.67
CA TYR A 109 23.79 -21.93 -1.28
C TYR A 109 24.37 -23.27 -0.77
N ALA A 110 25.12 -23.28 0.33
CA ALA A 110 25.59 -24.51 0.94
C ALA A 110 24.43 -25.29 1.57
N ASP A 111 24.52 -26.63 1.52
CA ASP A 111 23.63 -27.50 2.30
C ASP A 111 24.26 -27.72 3.68
N LEU A 112 23.60 -27.26 4.72
CA LEU A 112 23.97 -27.42 6.13
C LEU A 112 22.87 -28.19 6.88
N SER A 113 22.02 -28.92 6.16
CA SER A 113 20.89 -29.63 6.76
C SER A 113 21.38 -30.65 7.79
N GLY A 114 20.79 -30.63 8.98
CA GLY A 114 21.20 -31.49 10.10
C GLY A 114 22.57 -31.20 10.74
N ALA A 115 23.34 -30.23 10.22
CA ALA A 115 24.68 -29.94 10.74
C ALA A 115 24.66 -29.37 12.17
N ASP A 116 25.69 -29.69 12.97
CA ASP A 116 25.87 -29.14 14.31
C ASP A 116 26.84 -27.97 14.31
N LEU A 117 26.32 -26.75 14.35
CA LEU A 117 27.09 -25.50 14.44
C LEU A 117 27.24 -25.00 15.87
N SER A 118 26.95 -25.80 16.89
CA SER A 118 26.93 -25.33 18.28
C SER A 118 28.23 -24.60 18.66
N ASN A 119 28.09 -23.39 19.20
CA ASN A 119 29.21 -22.49 19.59
C ASN A 119 30.15 -22.07 18.45
N ALA A 120 29.77 -22.22 17.18
CA ALA A 120 30.56 -21.70 16.07
C ALA A 120 30.49 -20.17 15.98
N ASP A 121 31.55 -19.56 15.43
CA ASP A 121 31.58 -18.12 15.12
C ASP A 121 31.38 -17.91 13.62
N LEU A 122 30.20 -17.42 13.23
CA LEU A 122 29.85 -17.11 11.84
C LEU A 122 29.87 -15.61 11.57
N SER A 123 30.46 -14.78 12.43
CA SER A 123 30.33 -13.33 12.26
C SER A 123 30.79 -12.85 10.87
N ASN A 124 29.95 -12.05 10.23
CA ASN A 124 30.04 -11.57 8.85
C ASN A 124 30.07 -12.65 7.75
N ALA A 125 29.71 -13.90 8.05
CA ALA A 125 29.61 -14.94 7.03
C ALA A 125 28.40 -14.71 6.09
N ASN A 126 28.53 -15.16 4.85
CA ASN A 126 27.45 -15.12 3.86
C ASN A 126 26.76 -16.49 3.78
N LEU A 127 25.52 -16.59 4.24
CA LEU A 127 24.69 -17.81 4.19
C LEU A 127 23.47 -17.62 3.27
N ASN A 128 23.54 -16.69 2.31
CA ASN A 128 22.43 -16.44 1.39
C ASN A 128 22.04 -17.73 0.63
N GLY A 129 20.77 -18.09 0.69
CA GLY A 129 20.21 -19.27 0.04
C GLY A 129 20.69 -20.62 0.61
N ALA A 130 21.41 -20.64 1.75
CA ALA A 130 21.85 -21.87 2.37
C ALA A 130 20.67 -22.67 2.96
N ASP A 131 20.79 -24.00 2.98
CA ASP A 131 19.80 -24.89 3.60
C ASP A 131 20.27 -25.28 5.00
N LEU A 132 19.67 -24.73 6.04
CA LEU A 132 19.95 -25.06 7.45
C LEU A 132 18.80 -25.88 8.06
N THR A 133 18.02 -26.60 7.24
CA THR A 133 16.89 -27.40 7.72
C THR A 133 17.36 -28.39 8.79
N GLY A 134 16.76 -28.32 9.99
CA GLY A 134 17.12 -29.19 11.12
C GLY A 134 18.50 -28.95 11.74
N ALA A 135 19.26 -27.95 11.31
CA ALA A 135 20.59 -27.66 11.84
C ALA A 135 20.54 -27.20 13.31
N VAL A 136 21.63 -27.43 14.04
CA VAL A 136 21.79 -27.05 15.44
C VAL A 136 22.66 -25.81 15.53
N LEU A 137 22.06 -24.67 15.88
CA LEU A 137 22.73 -23.37 15.96
C LEU A 137 22.81 -22.86 17.41
N ARG A 138 23.05 -23.74 18.39
CA ARG A 138 23.07 -23.32 19.80
C ARG A 138 24.25 -22.41 20.09
N ASN A 139 23.99 -21.22 20.68
CA ASN A 139 25.03 -20.25 21.08
C ASN A 139 25.98 -19.87 19.92
N VAL A 140 25.44 -19.75 18.71
CA VAL A 140 26.19 -19.32 17.53
C VAL A 140 26.31 -17.79 17.47
N ASN A 141 27.50 -17.28 17.13
CA ASN A 141 27.66 -15.86 16.83
C ASN A 141 27.25 -15.55 15.38
N LEU A 142 26.07 -14.95 15.21
CA LEU A 142 25.53 -14.54 13.90
C LEU A 142 25.70 -13.03 13.60
N TYR A 143 26.54 -12.31 14.35
CA TYR A 143 26.70 -10.88 14.13
C TYR A 143 27.11 -10.56 12.69
N GLY A 144 26.32 -9.73 11.98
CA GLY A 144 26.59 -9.33 10.59
C GLY A 144 26.35 -10.42 9.54
N VAL A 145 25.76 -11.55 9.90
CA VAL A 145 25.45 -12.64 8.96
C VAL A 145 24.30 -12.25 8.03
N SER A 146 24.44 -12.60 6.75
CA SER A 146 23.34 -12.55 5.78
C SER A 146 22.71 -13.94 5.61
N LEU A 147 21.46 -14.09 6.04
CA LEU A 147 20.65 -15.32 5.88
C LEU A 147 19.60 -15.16 4.78
N SER A 148 19.74 -14.20 3.86
CA SER A 148 18.67 -13.94 2.89
C SER A 148 18.32 -15.19 2.08
N ASN A 149 17.01 -15.51 2.03
CA ASN A 149 16.48 -16.71 1.39
C ASN A 149 17.00 -18.05 1.95
N ALA A 150 17.62 -18.06 3.12
CA ALA A 150 18.03 -19.30 3.78
C ALA A 150 16.81 -20.08 4.30
N LYS A 151 16.90 -21.41 4.32
CA LYS A 151 15.87 -22.28 4.89
C LYS A 151 16.28 -22.69 6.29
N LEU A 152 15.48 -22.38 7.30
CA LEU A 152 15.77 -22.72 8.70
C LEU A 152 14.71 -23.64 9.31
N ARG A 153 13.86 -24.28 8.50
CA ARG A 153 12.76 -25.11 8.99
C ARG A 153 13.27 -26.17 9.98
N GLY A 154 12.77 -26.12 11.22
CA GLY A 154 13.16 -27.05 12.29
C GLY A 154 14.57 -26.84 12.87
N ALA A 155 15.29 -25.77 12.50
CA ALA A 155 16.58 -25.45 13.09
C ALA A 155 16.44 -25.03 14.57
N ARG A 156 17.44 -25.36 15.38
CA ARG A 156 17.48 -25.01 16.82
C ARG A 156 18.37 -23.80 17.06
N LEU A 157 17.76 -22.65 17.41
CA LEU A 157 18.43 -21.35 17.60
C LEU A 157 18.60 -20.97 19.08
N ASP A 158 18.79 -21.96 19.96
CA ASP A 158 18.89 -21.75 21.40
C ASP A 158 20.01 -20.75 21.74
N GLN A 159 19.67 -19.67 22.46
CA GLN A 159 20.59 -18.62 22.92
C GLN A 159 21.31 -17.84 21.79
N VAL A 160 20.72 -17.77 20.60
CA VAL A 160 21.25 -16.97 19.48
C VAL A 160 20.80 -15.52 19.55
N ASN A 161 21.67 -14.57 19.20
CA ASN A 161 21.31 -13.16 19.02
C ASN A 161 21.07 -12.86 17.52
N LEU A 162 19.81 -12.56 17.15
CA LEU A 162 19.43 -12.24 15.77
C LEU A 162 19.52 -10.74 15.44
N ARG A 163 19.97 -9.90 16.37
CA ARG A 163 20.09 -8.45 16.13
C ARG A 163 21.12 -8.18 15.04
N GLY A 164 20.70 -7.48 13.99
CA GLY A 164 21.56 -7.13 12.84
C GLY A 164 21.74 -8.25 11.81
N VAL A 165 21.06 -9.38 11.98
CA VAL A 165 21.03 -10.47 10.98
C VAL A 165 20.03 -10.09 9.89
N ASN A 166 20.44 -10.23 8.62
CA ASN A 166 19.52 -10.04 7.51
C ASN A 166 18.66 -11.30 7.32
N LEU A 167 17.42 -11.25 7.79
CA LEU A 167 16.44 -12.34 7.71
C LEU A 167 15.51 -12.24 6.50
N SER A 168 15.74 -11.33 5.56
CA SER A 168 14.83 -11.13 4.43
C SER A 168 14.59 -12.43 3.63
N GLY A 169 13.32 -12.81 3.47
CA GLY A 169 12.93 -14.03 2.75
C GLY A 169 13.28 -15.34 3.47
N VAL A 170 13.70 -15.30 4.74
CA VAL A 170 13.96 -16.53 5.52
C VAL A 170 12.65 -17.24 5.82
N ASP A 171 12.67 -18.56 5.67
CA ASP A 171 11.60 -19.43 6.16
C ASP A 171 11.91 -19.92 7.59
N LEU A 172 11.23 -19.33 8.58
CA LEU A 172 11.31 -19.71 10.00
C LEU A 172 10.16 -20.63 10.42
N THR A 173 9.44 -21.25 9.48
CA THR A 173 8.32 -22.14 9.80
C THR A 173 8.77 -23.25 10.74
N GLY A 174 8.07 -23.40 11.88
CA GLY A 174 8.36 -24.43 12.88
C GLY A 174 9.65 -24.24 13.68
N VAL A 175 10.33 -23.09 13.56
CA VAL A 175 11.49 -22.75 14.38
C VAL A 175 11.04 -22.36 15.78
N ASP A 176 11.66 -22.95 16.81
CA ASP A 176 11.43 -22.56 18.19
C ASP A 176 12.25 -21.30 18.52
N LEU A 177 11.55 -20.18 18.68
CA LEU A 177 12.18 -18.90 19.00
C LEU A 177 12.14 -18.58 20.49
N ARG A 178 11.53 -19.41 21.36
CA ARG A 178 11.02 -19.07 22.72
C ARG A 178 12.00 -18.35 23.67
N HIS A 179 13.29 -18.40 23.39
CA HIS A 179 14.36 -17.84 24.22
C HIS A 179 15.24 -16.82 23.48
N ILE A 180 14.78 -16.29 22.33
CA ILE A 180 15.52 -15.32 21.53
C ILE A 180 15.01 -13.91 21.82
N ASN A 181 15.92 -12.95 22.01
CA ASN A 181 15.57 -11.53 22.07
C ASN A 181 15.27 -10.99 20.65
N LEU A 182 13.99 -10.72 20.37
CA LEU A 182 13.51 -10.25 19.07
C LEU A 182 13.26 -8.72 19.03
N ASN A 183 13.62 -8.00 20.08
CA ASN A 183 13.40 -6.56 20.16
C ASN A 183 14.19 -5.82 19.06
N GLY A 184 13.46 -5.07 18.22
CA GLY A 184 14.04 -4.29 17.12
C GLY A 184 14.57 -5.12 15.95
N VAL A 185 14.25 -6.41 15.87
CA VAL A 185 14.60 -7.26 14.72
C VAL A 185 13.73 -6.89 13.52
N ASN A 186 14.34 -6.89 12.33
CA ASN A 186 13.64 -6.65 11.06
C ASN A 186 13.16 -7.97 10.46
N PHE A 187 11.84 -8.18 10.50
CA PHE A 187 11.10 -9.30 9.95
C PHE A 187 10.32 -8.95 8.67
N ASN A 188 10.65 -7.85 8.00
CA ASN A 188 9.93 -7.47 6.78
C ASN A 188 10.02 -8.57 5.72
N GLY A 189 8.84 -9.03 5.25
CA GLY A 189 8.72 -10.11 4.25
C GLY A 189 9.12 -11.50 4.73
N VAL A 190 9.36 -11.71 6.03
CA VAL A 190 9.74 -13.02 6.59
C VAL A 190 8.53 -13.94 6.68
N ASN A 191 8.73 -15.24 6.42
CA ASN A 191 7.69 -16.25 6.64
C ASN A 191 7.75 -16.76 8.09
N LEU A 192 6.78 -16.33 8.89
CA LEU A 192 6.54 -16.70 10.29
C LEU A 192 5.24 -17.50 10.45
N SER A 193 4.76 -18.15 9.38
CA SER A 193 3.51 -18.92 9.44
C SER A 193 3.62 -20.05 10.46
N ASN A 194 2.56 -20.28 11.23
CA ASN A 194 2.51 -21.29 12.30
C ASN A 194 3.57 -21.09 13.42
N ALA A 195 4.26 -19.95 13.47
CA ALA A 195 5.26 -19.68 14.49
C ALA A 195 4.61 -19.51 15.88
N ASN A 196 5.31 -19.97 16.92
CA ASN A 196 4.93 -19.73 18.30
C ASN A 196 5.73 -18.53 18.85
N LEU A 197 5.08 -17.37 18.87
CA LEU A 197 5.58 -16.08 19.34
C LEU A 197 4.87 -15.64 20.64
N ASN A 198 4.33 -16.59 21.42
CA ASN A 198 3.63 -16.28 22.66
C ASN A 198 4.56 -15.60 23.67
N ARG A 199 4.08 -14.53 24.32
CA ARG A 199 4.78 -13.75 25.37
C ARG A 199 6.06 -13.02 24.93
N PHE A 200 6.31 -12.89 23.63
CA PHE A 200 7.51 -12.17 23.16
C PHE A 200 7.37 -10.67 23.27
N ASP A 201 8.50 -10.02 23.52
CA ASP A 201 8.66 -8.58 23.34
C ASP A 201 9.04 -8.26 21.88
N LEU A 202 8.04 -7.87 21.09
CA LEU A 202 8.13 -7.45 19.69
C LEU A 202 7.87 -5.94 19.55
N ARG A 203 8.12 -5.16 20.60
CA ARG A 203 7.96 -3.70 20.56
C ARG A 203 8.76 -3.09 19.41
N ALA A 204 8.11 -2.21 18.66
CA ALA A 204 8.67 -1.55 17.48
C ALA A 204 9.27 -2.49 16.41
N ALA A 205 8.92 -3.78 16.44
CA ALA A 205 9.39 -4.74 15.44
C ALA A 205 8.91 -4.33 14.04
N GLN A 206 9.76 -4.55 13.04
CA GLN A 206 9.42 -4.30 11.64
C GLN A 206 8.92 -5.62 11.03
N LEU A 207 7.61 -5.74 10.81
CA LEU A 207 6.91 -6.94 10.33
C LEU A 207 6.13 -6.65 9.05
N ALA A 208 6.52 -5.61 8.30
CA ALA A 208 5.81 -5.22 7.09
C ALA A 208 5.87 -6.34 6.04
N ASN A 209 4.72 -6.69 5.46
CA ASN A 209 4.55 -7.80 4.52
C ASN A 209 5.00 -9.18 5.04
N ALA A 210 5.23 -9.34 6.34
CA ALA A 210 5.56 -10.65 6.92
C ALA A 210 4.35 -11.60 6.83
N ASN A 211 4.61 -12.90 6.64
CA ASN A 211 3.56 -13.91 6.71
C ASN A 211 3.47 -14.48 8.11
N LEU A 212 2.45 -14.08 8.88
CA LEU A 212 2.15 -14.52 10.24
C LEU A 212 0.89 -15.40 10.29
N SER A 213 0.46 -15.97 9.15
CA SER A 213 -0.77 -16.78 9.12
C SER A 213 -0.66 -17.97 10.08
N TYR A 214 -1.73 -18.24 10.84
CA TYR A 214 -1.78 -19.30 11.86
C TYR A 214 -0.74 -19.17 12.98
N ALA A 215 0.00 -18.06 13.07
CA ALA A 215 0.95 -17.86 14.16
C ALA A 215 0.22 -17.64 15.49
N SER A 216 0.84 -18.10 16.58
CA SER A 216 0.37 -17.84 17.94
C SER A 216 1.20 -16.70 18.54
N LEU A 217 0.57 -15.56 18.80
CA LEU A 217 1.17 -14.36 19.40
C LEU A 217 0.52 -14.02 20.76
N ARG A 218 -0.05 -15.02 21.43
CA ARG A 218 -0.78 -14.83 22.68
C ARG A 218 0.11 -14.18 23.74
N ASP A 219 -0.43 -13.18 24.44
CA ASP A 219 0.26 -12.40 25.47
C ASP A 219 1.54 -11.68 24.97
N ALA A 220 1.74 -11.54 23.65
CA ALA A 220 2.90 -10.84 23.09
C ALA A 220 2.78 -9.32 23.19
N ASN A 221 3.91 -8.61 23.15
CA ASN A 221 3.96 -7.17 23.12
C ASN A 221 4.38 -6.67 21.73
N LEU A 222 3.42 -6.16 20.96
CA LEU A 222 3.60 -5.56 19.63
C LEU A 222 3.39 -4.04 19.65
N ASN A 223 3.56 -3.40 20.81
CA ASN A 223 3.40 -1.96 20.91
C ASN A 223 4.32 -1.23 19.92
N ASN A 224 3.74 -0.33 19.12
CA ASN A 224 4.38 0.41 18.04
C ASN A 224 5.03 -0.45 16.93
N ALA A 225 4.68 -1.74 16.81
CA ALA A 225 5.18 -2.58 15.74
C ALA A 225 4.59 -2.18 14.38
N SER A 226 5.37 -2.33 13.31
CA SER A 226 4.92 -2.11 11.93
C SER A 226 4.49 -3.42 11.30
N LEU A 227 3.19 -3.64 11.16
CA LEU A 227 2.58 -4.83 10.52
C LEU A 227 1.93 -4.47 9.17
N ARG A 228 2.37 -3.40 8.52
CA ARG A 228 1.79 -2.93 7.26
C ARG A 228 1.84 -4.02 6.19
N GLY A 229 0.68 -4.37 5.62
CA GLY A 229 0.59 -5.43 4.61
C GLY A 229 0.87 -6.85 5.11
N ALA A 230 1.06 -7.06 6.43
CA ALA A 230 1.35 -8.38 6.98
C ALA A 230 0.15 -9.32 6.83
N ASN A 231 0.41 -10.61 6.60
CA ASN A 231 -0.63 -11.63 6.58
C ASN A 231 -0.83 -12.23 7.97
N LEU A 232 -1.89 -11.85 8.69
CA LEU A 232 -2.23 -12.34 10.03
C LEU A 232 -3.43 -13.29 10.01
N SER A 233 -3.73 -13.90 8.85
CA SER A 233 -4.92 -14.73 8.73
C SER A 233 -4.88 -15.92 9.69
N ASN A 234 -5.97 -16.13 10.42
CA ASN A 234 -6.10 -17.18 11.45
C ASN A 234 -5.04 -17.13 12.55
N ALA A 235 -4.35 -16.01 12.75
CA ALA A 235 -3.39 -15.85 13.83
C ALA A 235 -4.11 -15.66 15.18
N ASN A 236 -3.51 -16.17 16.26
CA ASN A 236 -4.00 -15.97 17.62
C ASN A 236 -3.26 -14.79 18.28
N LEU A 237 -3.95 -13.65 18.45
CA LEU A 237 -3.44 -12.45 19.10
C LEU A 237 -4.14 -12.19 20.43
N ASP A 238 -4.63 -13.23 21.11
CA ASP A 238 -5.27 -13.08 22.42
C ASP A 238 -4.33 -12.40 23.43
N ASN A 239 -4.86 -11.42 24.18
CA ASN A 239 -4.16 -10.60 25.17
C ASN A 239 -2.92 -9.86 24.64
N THR A 240 -2.78 -9.69 23.32
CA THR A 240 -1.63 -9.02 22.72
C THR A 240 -1.70 -7.51 22.94
N ASP A 241 -0.58 -6.88 23.28
CA ASP A 241 -0.46 -5.42 23.30
C ASP A 241 -0.14 -4.89 21.89
N LEU A 242 -1.15 -4.35 21.20
CA LEU A 242 -1.05 -3.77 19.86
C LEU A 242 -1.09 -2.24 19.88
N ARG A 243 -0.87 -1.60 21.04
CA ARG A 243 -0.98 -0.14 21.15
C ARG A 243 -0.06 0.56 20.15
N GLY A 244 -0.59 1.50 19.37
CA GLY A 244 0.20 2.24 18.37
C GLY A 244 0.74 1.41 17.20
N ALA A 245 0.35 0.14 17.06
CA ALA A 245 0.82 -0.70 15.96
C ALA A 245 0.24 -0.23 14.62
N GLU A 246 1.03 -0.34 13.55
CA GLU A 246 0.63 0.03 12.19
C GLU A 246 0.18 -1.21 11.41
N LEU A 247 -1.12 -1.43 11.25
CA LEU A 247 -1.72 -2.59 10.57
C LEU A 247 -2.41 -2.24 9.23
N ILE A 248 -2.13 -1.07 8.65
CA ILE A 248 -2.68 -0.69 7.34
C ILE A 248 -2.33 -1.75 6.28
N GLY A 249 -3.35 -2.30 5.62
CA GLY A 249 -3.25 -3.34 4.61
C GLY A 249 -3.03 -4.75 5.16
N ALA A 250 -2.99 -4.94 6.49
CA ALA A 250 -2.81 -6.26 7.07
C ALA A 250 -4.04 -7.16 6.86
N ASN A 251 -3.82 -8.43 6.55
CA ASN A 251 -4.89 -9.41 6.43
C ASN A 251 -5.28 -9.96 7.81
N LEU A 252 -6.39 -9.48 8.37
CA LEU A 252 -6.90 -9.88 9.69
C LEU A 252 -8.02 -10.94 9.62
N ASN A 253 -8.19 -11.62 8.49
CA ASN A 253 -9.26 -12.62 8.34
C ASN A 253 -9.07 -13.80 9.31
N GLY A 254 -10.08 -14.08 10.15
CA GLY A 254 -10.04 -15.19 11.10
C GLY A 254 -9.11 -14.98 12.30
N VAL A 255 -8.58 -13.77 12.50
CA VAL A 255 -7.75 -13.44 13.66
C VAL A 255 -8.54 -13.58 14.97
N SER A 256 -7.92 -14.08 16.03
CA SER A 256 -8.46 -14.01 17.40
C SER A 256 -7.85 -12.81 18.12
N LEU A 257 -8.68 -11.93 18.68
CA LEU A 257 -8.24 -10.70 19.35
C LEU A 257 -8.73 -10.60 20.80
N ARG A 258 -9.08 -11.71 21.44
CA ARG A 258 -9.70 -11.68 22.78
C ARG A 258 -8.74 -11.09 23.81
N GLY A 259 -9.14 -10.02 24.47
CA GLY A 259 -8.32 -9.28 25.44
C GLY A 259 -7.18 -8.47 24.81
N ALA A 260 -7.04 -8.43 23.49
CA ALA A 260 -6.00 -7.65 22.83
C ALA A 260 -6.21 -6.14 23.06
N ASN A 261 -5.13 -5.37 23.15
CA ASN A 261 -5.18 -3.92 23.34
C ASN A 261 -4.82 -3.18 22.06
N LEU A 262 -5.81 -2.69 21.33
CA LEU A 262 -5.66 -2.00 20.04
C LEU A 262 -5.65 -0.47 20.17
N ARG A 263 -5.58 0.09 21.38
CA ARG A 263 -5.62 1.55 21.55
C ARG A 263 -4.50 2.25 20.78
N GLY A 264 -4.86 3.19 19.93
CA GLY A 264 -3.93 3.91 19.06
C GLY A 264 -3.40 3.11 17.87
N ALA A 265 -3.81 1.86 17.69
CA ALA A 265 -3.43 1.09 16.50
C ALA A 265 -4.05 1.70 15.24
N ASN A 266 -3.31 1.68 14.13
CA ASN A 266 -3.75 2.22 12.85
C ASN A 266 -4.09 1.08 11.88
N LEU A 267 -5.36 0.91 11.53
CA LEU A 267 -5.80 -0.16 10.63
C LEU A 267 -6.93 0.30 9.70
N ASP A 268 -7.11 -0.45 8.63
CA ASP A 268 -8.07 -0.24 7.53
C ASP A 268 -8.86 -1.54 7.23
N ALA A 269 -8.90 -2.46 8.19
CA ALA A 269 -9.64 -3.72 8.04
C ALA A 269 -11.13 -3.43 7.95
N VAL A 270 -11.82 -4.03 6.97
CA VAL A 270 -13.26 -3.77 6.72
C VAL A 270 -14.12 -4.05 7.96
N ARG A 271 -13.77 -5.10 8.71
CA ARG A 271 -14.45 -5.48 9.95
C ARG A 271 -13.50 -6.29 10.82
N LEU A 272 -13.42 -5.94 12.10
CA LEU A 272 -12.79 -6.78 13.11
C LEU A 272 -13.76 -7.86 13.60
N PRO A 273 -13.26 -9.02 14.08
CA PRO A 273 -14.11 -10.02 14.72
C PRO A 273 -14.90 -9.40 15.87
N ASP A 274 -16.09 -9.92 16.16
CA ASP A 274 -16.88 -9.54 17.35
C ASP A 274 -16.30 -10.17 18.63
N ASP A 275 -14.98 -10.04 18.81
CA ASP A 275 -14.25 -10.40 20.02
C ASP A 275 -14.28 -9.23 21.03
N ILE A 276 -14.04 -9.55 22.30
CA ILE A 276 -13.85 -8.54 23.35
C ILE A 276 -12.39 -8.11 23.31
N PHE A 277 -12.10 -6.94 22.72
CA PHE A 277 -10.78 -6.29 22.73
C PHE A 277 -10.87 -4.87 23.28
N LEU A 278 -9.73 -4.28 23.65
CA LEU A 278 -9.65 -2.94 24.19
C LEU A 278 -9.39 -1.93 23.07
N ALA A 279 -10.40 -1.11 22.79
CA ALA A 279 -10.36 0.07 21.92
C ALA A 279 -11.33 1.11 22.48
N ASP A 280 -11.12 2.38 22.17
CA ASP A 280 -12.04 3.46 22.52
C ASP A 280 -12.77 4.04 21.30
N ALA A 281 -13.71 4.95 21.53
CA ALA A 281 -14.47 5.57 20.45
C ALA A 281 -13.59 6.34 19.44
N SER A 282 -12.43 6.86 19.87
CA SER A 282 -11.48 7.54 18.98
C SER A 282 -10.75 6.56 18.07
N ASP A 283 -10.44 5.35 18.54
CA ASP A 283 -9.90 4.26 17.73
C ASP A 283 -10.89 3.87 16.63
N PHE A 284 -12.14 3.60 17.01
CA PHE A 284 -13.19 3.24 16.07
C PHE A 284 -13.43 4.36 15.03
N ASN A 285 -13.46 5.64 15.44
CA ASN A 285 -13.55 6.76 14.49
C ASN A 285 -12.39 6.78 13.51
N ARG A 286 -11.13 6.60 13.97
CA ARG A 286 -9.96 6.55 13.06
C ARG A 286 -10.05 5.42 12.05
N TRP A 287 -10.48 4.22 12.47
CA TRP A 287 -10.63 3.07 11.58
C TRP A 287 -11.76 3.29 10.57
N GLY A 288 -12.86 3.91 11.00
CA GLY A 288 -13.93 4.36 10.12
C GLY A 288 -13.43 5.37 9.08
N ASP A 289 -12.65 6.37 9.49
CA ASP A 289 -12.07 7.39 8.61
C ASP A 289 -11.13 6.78 7.56
N ASN A 290 -10.33 5.77 7.95
CA ASN A 290 -9.46 5.03 7.03
C ASN A 290 -10.26 4.35 5.91
N LEU A 291 -11.38 3.72 6.24
CA LEU A 291 -12.27 3.09 5.27
C LEU A 291 -13.06 4.10 4.44
N PHE A 292 -13.49 5.20 5.06
CA PHE A 292 -14.17 6.29 4.36
C PHE A 292 -13.28 6.87 3.25
N ARG A 293 -11.99 7.12 3.53
CA ARG A 293 -11.01 7.58 2.52
C ARG A 293 -10.85 6.60 1.35
N ARG A 294 -11.13 5.32 1.57
CA ARG A 294 -11.14 4.27 0.52
C ARG A 294 -12.48 4.09 -0.16
N ARG A 295 -13.46 4.97 0.12
CA ARG A 295 -14.85 4.90 -0.34
C ARG A 295 -15.57 3.62 0.08
N ASN A 296 -15.08 2.94 1.13
CA ASN A 296 -15.78 1.82 1.75
C ASN A 296 -16.72 2.35 2.84
N PHE A 297 -17.85 2.92 2.41
CA PHE A 297 -18.79 3.58 3.31
C PHE A 297 -19.46 2.61 4.27
N ASN A 298 -19.81 1.40 3.84
CA ASN A 298 -20.43 0.39 4.71
C ASN A 298 -19.50 -0.05 5.84
N GLY A 299 -18.22 -0.29 5.55
CA GLY A 299 -17.22 -0.58 6.57
C GLY A 299 -17.03 0.61 7.51
N ALA A 300 -16.94 1.83 6.97
CA ALA A 300 -16.82 3.03 7.79
C ALA A 300 -18.00 3.21 8.76
N ILE A 301 -19.24 3.05 8.27
CA ILE A 301 -20.47 3.10 9.07
C ILE A 301 -20.42 2.09 10.22
N TRP A 302 -19.98 0.85 9.97
CA TRP A 302 -19.85 -0.17 11.01
C TRP A 302 -18.91 0.26 12.14
N TYR A 303 -17.77 0.88 11.82
CA TYR A 303 -16.86 1.40 12.83
C TYR A 303 -17.44 2.59 13.59
N TYR A 304 -18.12 3.52 12.91
CA TYR A 304 -18.78 4.62 13.61
C TYR A 304 -19.92 4.13 14.51
N ASP A 305 -20.63 3.06 14.16
CA ASP A 305 -21.61 2.40 15.03
C ASP A 305 -20.95 1.87 16.31
N LYS A 306 -19.77 1.24 16.21
CA LYS A 306 -18.99 0.80 17.37
C LYS A 306 -18.50 1.99 18.21
N ALA A 307 -18.08 3.08 17.57
CA ALA A 307 -17.69 4.32 18.26
C ALA A 307 -18.87 4.90 19.08
N ILE A 308 -20.07 4.98 18.49
CA ILE A 308 -21.30 5.45 19.14
C ILE A 308 -21.74 4.50 20.26
N THR A 309 -21.57 3.18 20.07
CA THR A 309 -21.88 2.19 21.11
C THR A 309 -20.94 2.34 22.30
N SER A 310 -19.65 2.64 22.04
CA SER A 310 -18.65 2.88 23.08
C SER A 310 -18.84 4.22 23.80
N ASP A 311 -19.30 5.25 23.09
CA ASP A 311 -19.62 6.57 23.63
C ASP A 311 -20.84 7.16 22.90
N ALA A 312 -22.00 7.05 23.56
CA ALA A 312 -23.28 7.51 23.01
C ALA A 312 -23.36 9.03 22.82
N ARG A 313 -22.42 9.81 23.36
CA ARG A 313 -22.34 11.27 23.19
C ARG A 313 -21.23 11.69 22.22
N ASN A 314 -20.65 10.76 21.46
CA ASN A 314 -19.59 11.05 20.51
C ASN A 314 -20.12 11.79 19.26
N ILE A 315 -20.08 13.12 19.30
CA ILE A 315 -20.55 14.02 18.23
C ILE A 315 -19.83 13.74 16.90
N GLU A 316 -18.53 13.45 16.96
CA GLU A 316 -17.73 13.16 15.76
C GLU A 316 -18.19 11.88 15.07
N ALA A 317 -18.49 10.82 15.82
CA ALA A 317 -18.94 9.55 15.29
C ALA A 317 -20.30 9.68 14.58
N TYR A 318 -21.26 10.39 15.19
CA TYR A 318 -22.53 10.71 14.51
C TYR A 318 -22.31 11.52 13.23
N THR A 319 -21.46 12.55 13.29
CA THR A 319 -21.20 13.40 12.10
C THR A 319 -20.50 12.62 10.99
N ASN A 320 -19.51 11.79 11.32
CA ASN A 320 -18.78 10.99 10.35
C ASN A 320 -19.66 9.85 9.77
N ARG A 321 -20.51 9.23 10.59
CA ARG A 321 -21.51 8.25 10.13
C ARG A 321 -22.54 8.88 9.21
N GLY A 322 -23.05 10.06 9.57
CA GLY A 322 -23.95 10.83 8.73
C GLY A 322 -23.33 11.17 7.38
N PHE A 323 -22.03 11.52 7.37
CA PHE A 323 -21.33 11.81 6.11
C PHE A 323 -21.16 10.56 5.25
N ALA A 324 -20.77 9.42 5.85
CA ALA A 324 -20.69 8.15 5.14
C ALA A 324 -22.04 7.70 4.56
N LYS A 325 -23.15 7.91 5.29
CA LYS A 325 -24.50 7.61 4.82
C LYS A 325 -24.93 8.53 3.67
N SER A 326 -24.59 9.82 3.73
CA SER A 326 -24.88 10.75 2.63
C SER A 326 -24.17 10.34 1.34
N GLU A 327 -22.88 9.97 1.44
CA GLU A 327 -22.09 9.48 0.31
C GLU A 327 -22.58 8.12 -0.24
N SER A 328 -23.20 7.28 0.60
CA SER A 328 -23.84 6.02 0.16
C SER A 328 -25.28 6.20 -0.35
N GLY A 329 -25.83 7.41 -0.30
CA GLY A 329 -27.18 7.75 -0.75
C GLY A 329 -28.28 7.61 0.30
N ASP A 330 -27.96 7.20 1.53
CA ASP A 330 -28.89 7.20 2.66
C ASP A 330 -28.99 8.60 3.28
N TYR A 331 -29.65 9.51 2.54
CA TYR A 331 -29.81 10.91 2.95
C TYR A 331 -30.67 11.06 4.22
N GLN A 332 -31.67 10.22 4.40
CA GLN A 332 -32.54 10.27 5.59
C GLN A 332 -31.77 9.85 6.84
N GLY A 333 -31.02 8.74 6.77
CA GLY A 333 -30.16 8.30 7.86
C GLY A 333 -29.03 9.29 8.15
N ALA A 334 -28.50 9.96 7.13
CA ALA A 334 -27.52 11.03 7.30
C ALA A 334 -28.09 12.22 8.08
N VAL A 335 -29.27 12.73 7.70
CA VAL A 335 -29.96 13.82 8.41
C VAL A 335 -30.26 13.44 9.85
N ALA A 336 -30.71 12.20 10.11
CA ALA A 336 -30.96 11.72 11.47
C ALA A 336 -29.69 11.74 12.34
N ASP A 337 -28.55 11.33 11.78
CA ASP A 337 -27.27 11.36 12.49
C ASP A 337 -26.79 12.79 12.78
N TYR A 338 -26.92 13.72 11.82
CA TYR A 338 -26.60 15.12 12.06
C TYR A 338 -27.53 15.76 13.09
N ASN A 339 -28.82 15.43 13.07
CA ASN A 339 -29.76 15.88 14.12
C ASN A 339 -29.27 15.39 15.49
N LYS A 340 -28.85 14.13 15.59
CA LYS A 340 -28.35 13.59 16.85
C LYS A 340 -27.07 14.28 17.33
N ALA A 341 -26.14 14.57 16.42
CA ALA A 341 -24.94 15.35 16.72
C ALA A 341 -25.31 16.76 17.26
N LEU A 342 -26.30 17.42 16.65
CA LEU A 342 -26.75 18.76 17.02
C LEU A 342 -27.61 18.79 18.29
N GLU A 343 -28.28 17.68 18.65
CA GLU A 343 -28.91 17.51 19.97
C GLU A 343 -27.85 17.49 21.09
N ILE A 344 -26.69 16.90 20.82
CA ILE A 344 -25.59 16.80 21.79
C ILE A 344 -24.83 18.13 21.89
N ASP A 345 -24.53 18.75 20.74
CA ASP A 345 -23.91 20.09 20.65
C ASP A 345 -24.60 20.97 19.59
N PRO A 346 -25.48 21.89 20.03
CA PRO A 346 -26.16 22.83 19.14
C PRO A 346 -25.26 23.86 18.44
N ASN A 347 -23.99 23.96 18.85
CA ASN A 347 -23.00 24.87 18.26
C ASN A 347 -21.98 24.13 17.38
N PHE A 348 -22.26 22.89 16.97
CA PHE A 348 -21.36 22.14 16.11
C PHE A 348 -21.52 22.52 14.62
N ALA A 349 -20.82 23.58 14.19
CA ALA A 349 -20.94 24.15 12.84
C ALA A 349 -20.78 23.12 11.71
N ARG A 350 -19.88 22.14 11.87
CA ARG A 350 -19.63 21.09 10.87
C ARG A 350 -20.86 20.21 10.61
N ALA A 351 -21.67 19.91 11.64
CA ALA A 351 -22.89 19.13 11.45
C ALA A 351 -23.95 19.91 10.67
N TYR A 352 -24.14 21.20 10.95
CA TYR A 352 -25.02 22.05 10.13
C TYR A 352 -24.55 22.11 8.68
N HIS A 353 -23.25 22.36 8.45
CA HIS A 353 -22.70 22.38 7.10
C HIS A 353 -22.96 21.07 6.34
N ASN A 354 -22.65 19.92 6.96
CA ASN A 354 -22.81 18.62 6.31
C ASN A 354 -24.29 18.23 6.11
N ARG A 355 -25.17 18.62 7.04
CA ARG A 355 -26.62 18.48 6.88
C ARG A 355 -27.13 19.37 5.76
N GLY A 356 -26.67 20.61 5.65
CA GLY A 356 -27.00 21.53 4.56
C GLY A 356 -26.58 21.01 3.18
N ILE A 357 -25.41 20.37 3.06
CA ILE A 357 -25.01 19.66 1.82
C ILE A 357 -26.01 18.55 1.50
N THR A 358 -26.36 17.73 2.49
CA THR A 358 -27.30 16.60 2.31
C THR A 358 -28.69 17.09 1.91
N LEU A 359 -29.19 18.16 2.51
CA LEU A 359 -30.46 18.82 2.15
C LEU A 359 -30.43 19.41 0.74
N THR A 360 -29.27 19.91 0.30
CA THR A 360 -29.08 20.37 -1.09
C THR A 360 -29.26 19.21 -2.08
N LEU A 361 -28.75 18.01 -1.76
CA LEU A 361 -28.90 16.81 -2.59
C LEU A 361 -30.35 16.33 -2.67
N THR A 362 -31.12 16.49 -1.58
CA THR A 362 -32.56 16.19 -1.56
C THR A 362 -33.43 17.34 -2.08
N LYS A 363 -32.81 18.41 -2.60
CA LYS A 363 -33.45 19.63 -3.13
C LYS A 363 -34.24 20.46 -2.11
N ASP A 364 -34.03 20.23 -0.82
CA ASP A 364 -34.52 21.12 0.24
C ASP A 364 -33.57 22.32 0.38
N TYR A 365 -33.68 23.25 -0.57
CA TYR A 365 -32.83 24.43 -0.61
C TYR A 365 -33.07 25.40 0.54
N THR A 366 -34.29 25.45 1.07
CA THR A 366 -34.63 26.32 2.20
C THR A 366 -33.96 25.81 3.48
N GLY A 367 -34.07 24.52 3.76
CA GLY A 367 -33.39 23.89 4.89
C GLY A 367 -31.86 23.97 4.76
N ALA A 368 -31.33 23.75 3.54
CA ALA A 368 -29.89 23.86 3.29
C ALA A 368 -29.33 25.27 3.58
N LEU A 369 -30.01 26.32 3.11
CA LEU A 369 -29.59 27.70 3.37
C LEU A 369 -29.64 28.03 4.86
N ALA A 370 -30.70 27.62 5.57
CA ALA A 370 -30.81 27.82 7.01
C ALA A 370 -29.66 27.16 7.78
N ASP A 371 -29.28 25.94 7.39
CA ASP A 371 -28.16 25.22 7.97
C ASP A 371 -26.81 25.90 7.68
N PHE A 372 -26.57 26.34 6.44
CA PHE A 372 -25.35 27.08 6.13
C PHE A 372 -25.28 28.42 6.88
N ASP A 373 -26.39 29.16 6.97
CA ASP A 373 -26.45 30.39 7.75
C ASP A 373 -26.19 30.14 9.24
N LYS A 374 -26.71 29.03 9.78
CA LYS A 374 -26.42 28.63 11.16
C LYS A 374 -24.93 28.29 11.34
N ALA A 375 -24.33 27.53 10.43
CA ALA A 375 -22.89 27.23 10.46
C ALA A 375 -22.03 28.50 10.41
N ILE A 376 -22.40 29.48 9.57
CA ILE A 376 -21.74 30.79 9.45
C ILE A 376 -21.94 31.63 10.71
N SER A 377 -23.11 31.59 11.34
CA SER A 377 -23.37 32.33 12.59
C SER A 377 -22.50 31.83 13.76
N ILE A 378 -22.16 30.53 13.74
CA ILE A 378 -21.27 29.91 14.73
C ILE A 378 -19.80 30.21 14.38
N ASN A 379 -19.44 30.13 13.09
CA ASN A 379 -18.10 30.42 12.59
C ASN A 379 -18.17 31.31 11.34
N ALA A 380 -17.97 32.62 11.53
CA ALA A 380 -18.03 33.60 10.45
C ALA A 380 -16.96 33.40 9.37
N ASN A 381 -15.90 32.64 9.65
CA ASN A 381 -14.82 32.33 8.70
C ASN A 381 -15.00 30.95 8.02
N TYR A 382 -16.18 30.34 8.12
CA TYR A 382 -16.44 29.02 7.54
C TYR A 382 -16.65 29.09 6.01
N ALA A 383 -15.55 29.16 5.28
CA ALA A 383 -15.54 29.35 3.82
C ALA A 383 -16.36 28.30 3.05
N GLU A 384 -16.35 27.04 3.49
CA GLU A 384 -17.09 25.94 2.88
C GLU A 384 -18.61 26.14 3.00
N ALA A 385 -19.12 26.72 4.08
CA ALA A 385 -20.54 27.04 4.24
C ALA A 385 -20.99 28.13 3.26
N TYR A 386 -20.17 29.17 3.06
CA TYR A 386 -20.41 30.16 2.00
C TYR A 386 -20.39 29.54 0.60
N SER A 387 -19.46 28.61 0.34
CA SER A 387 -19.45 27.84 -0.91
C SER A 387 -20.70 26.97 -1.07
N GLY A 388 -21.23 26.41 0.03
CA GLY A 388 -22.49 25.68 0.07
C GLY A 388 -23.68 26.55 -0.34
N LYS A 389 -23.80 27.75 0.25
CA LYS A 389 -24.83 28.74 -0.15
C LYS A 389 -24.71 29.13 -1.62
N ALA A 390 -23.51 29.40 -2.10
CA ALA A 390 -23.27 29.73 -3.50
C ALA A 390 -23.76 28.62 -4.45
N ASN A 391 -23.54 27.35 -4.07
CA ASN A 391 -24.03 26.21 -4.83
C ASN A 391 -25.56 26.13 -4.82
N VAL A 392 -26.21 26.36 -3.68
CA VAL A 392 -27.68 26.39 -3.59
C VAL A 392 -28.26 27.50 -4.48
N TYR A 393 -27.73 28.72 -4.39
CA TYR A 393 -28.21 29.84 -5.21
C TYR A 393 -27.99 29.60 -6.71
N ARG A 394 -26.87 28.97 -7.10
CA ARG A 394 -26.63 28.55 -8.48
C ARG A 394 -27.70 27.55 -8.95
N LEU A 395 -28.05 26.56 -8.13
CA LEU A 395 -29.11 25.59 -8.45
C LEU A 395 -30.50 26.24 -8.55
N GLN A 396 -30.75 27.28 -7.74
CA GLN A 396 -31.93 28.12 -7.83
C GLN A 396 -31.89 29.16 -8.98
N LYS A 397 -30.81 29.19 -9.77
CA LYS A 397 -30.55 30.18 -10.84
C LYS A 397 -30.47 31.64 -10.34
N ASN A 398 -30.30 31.86 -9.03
CA ASN A 398 -29.99 33.18 -8.49
C ASN A 398 -28.48 33.45 -8.61
N TYR A 399 -28.05 33.75 -9.83
CA TYR A 399 -26.63 33.90 -10.16
C TYR A 399 -25.97 35.09 -9.46
N ALA A 400 -26.71 36.16 -9.17
CA ALA A 400 -26.19 37.30 -8.44
C ALA A 400 -25.80 36.90 -7.01
N ALA A 401 -26.69 36.21 -6.28
CA ALA A 401 -26.39 35.71 -4.94
C ALA A 401 -25.27 34.66 -4.96
N ALA A 402 -25.27 33.75 -5.94
CA ALA A 402 -24.21 32.75 -6.10
C ALA A 402 -22.82 33.39 -6.25
N ILE A 403 -22.69 34.46 -7.04
CA ILE A 403 -21.43 35.20 -7.21
C ILE A 403 -20.98 35.85 -5.90
N THR A 404 -21.91 36.48 -5.16
CA THR A 404 -21.62 37.15 -3.88
C THR A 404 -21.10 36.16 -2.85
N GLU A 405 -21.82 35.05 -2.65
CA GLU A 405 -21.45 34.06 -1.64
C GLU A 405 -20.16 33.31 -2.02
N ALA A 406 -19.99 32.95 -3.29
CA ALA A 406 -18.75 32.32 -3.75
C ALA A 406 -17.55 33.27 -3.62
N SER A 407 -17.72 34.56 -3.90
CA SER A 407 -16.64 35.54 -3.74
C SER A 407 -16.25 35.72 -2.27
N THR A 408 -17.22 35.66 -1.36
CA THR A 408 -16.96 35.64 0.09
C THR A 408 -16.19 34.38 0.49
N ALA A 409 -16.63 33.20 0.04
CA ALA A 409 -15.93 31.94 0.28
C ALA A 409 -14.47 32.00 -0.19
N LEU A 410 -14.22 32.54 -1.39
CA LEU A 410 -12.88 32.65 -1.98
C LEU A 410 -11.98 33.69 -1.31
N ARG A 411 -12.56 34.73 -0.71
CA ARG A 411 -11.82 35.69 0.13
C ARG A 411 -11.33 35.02 1.42
N LEU A 412 -12.12 34.12 1.99
CA LEU A 412 -11.78 33.37 3.21
C LEU A 412 -10.82 32.20 2.90
N ASN A 413 -11.06 31.47 1.81
CA ASN A 413 -10.23 30.36 1.36
C ASN A 413 -10.08 30.35 -0.17
N PRO A 414 -8.93 30.83 -0.70
CA PRO A 414 -8.70 30.92 -2.15
C PRO A 414 -8.38 29.57 -2.82
N LYS A 415 -8.44 28.45 -2.09
CA LYS A 415 -8.21 27.10 -2.64
C LYS A 415 -9.49 26.30 -2.89
N LEU A 416 -10.67 26.89 -2.61
CA LEU A 416 -11.95 26.21 -2.80
C LEU A 416 -12.33 26.09 -4.28
N ALA A 417 -12.00 24.94 -4.88
CA ALA A 417 -12.36 24.63 -6.26
C ALA A 417 -13.87 24.72 -6.51
N THR A 418 -14.69 24.27 -5.55
CA THR A 418 -16.15 24.30 -5.63
C THR A 418 -16.71 25.72 -5.67
N ALA A 419 -16.14 26.66 -4.92
CA ALA A 419 -16.55 28.05 -4.93
C ALA A 419 -16.21 28.74 -6.26
N TYR A 420 -15.00 28.51 -6.79
CA TYR A 420 -14.63 28.95 -8.13
C TYR A 420 -15.58 28.39 -9.18
N HIS A 421 -15.87 27.10 -9.16
CA HIS A 421 -16.79 26.49 -10.11
C HIS A 421 -18.20 27.07 -10.01
N ALA A 422 -18.73 27.24 -8.80
CA ALA A 422 -20.07 27.81 -8.60
C ALA A 422 -20.15 29.25 -9.17
N ARG A 423 -19.12 30.07 -8.93
CA ARG A 423 -19.02 31.43 -9.48
C ARG A 423 -18.84 31.43 -11.00
N GLY A 424 -18.03 30.52 -11.53
CA GLY A 424 -17.82 30.34 -12.96
C GLY A 424 -19.10 29.97 -13.70
N VAL A 425 -19.92 29.07 -13.15
CA VAL A 425 -21.24 28.72 -13.71
C VAL A 425 -22.18 29.94 -13.69
N ALA A 426 -22.19 30.70 -12.60
CA ALA A 426 -22.99 31.91 -12.51
C ALA A 426 -22.54 32.99 -13.52
N HIS A 427 -21.24 33.17 -13.73
CA HIS A 427 -20.70 34.05 -14.78
C HIS A 427 -21.04 33.56 -16.18
N PHE A 428 -20.95 32.26 -16.44
CA PHE A 428 -21.32 31.67 -17.73
C PHE A 428 -22.79 31.92 -18.04
N ALA A 429 -23.69 31.72 -17.07
CA ALA A 429 -25.11 31.97 -17.24
C ALA A 429 -25.44 33.45 -17.51
N ASN A 430 -24.64 34.36 -16.96
CA ASN A 430 -24.69 35.79 -17.25
C ASN A 430 -23.92 36.19 -18.53
N GLN A 431 -23.51 35.22 -19.36
CA GLN A 431 -22.74 35.43 -20.61
C GLN A 431 -21.36 36.09 -20.43
N ASN A 432 -20.87 36.18 -19.20
CA ASN A 432 -19.53 36.67 -18.86
C ASN A 432 -18.48 35.55 -19.03
N TYR A 433 -18.34 35.05 -20.26
CA TYR A 433 -17.55 33.85 -20.55
C TYR A 433 -16.06 33.98 -20.16
N GLN A 434 -15.46 35.16 -20.30
CA GLN A 434 -14.07 35.40 -19.88
C GLN A 434 -13.88 35.21 -18.36
N ALA A 435 -14.78 35.77 -17.55
CA ALA A 435 -14.76 35.60 -16.10
C ALA A 435 -15.02 34.12 -15.72
N ALA A 436 -15.95 33.46 -16.40
CA ALA A 436 -16.19 32.04 -16.21
C ALA A 436 -14.94 31.19 -16.49
N ILE A 437 -14.21 31.46 -17.59
CA ILE A 437 -12.97 30.76 -17.91
C ILE A 437 -11.90 30.96 -16.83
N GLN A 438 -11.76 32.18 -16.29
CA GLN A 438 -10.81 32.46 -15.21
C GLN A 438 -11.12 31.66 -13.94
N ASP A 439 -12.39 31.60 -13.56
CA ASP A 439 -12.83 30.82 -12.41
C ASP A 439 -12.66 29.32 -12.65
N TYR A 440 -13.01 28.80 -13.84
CA TYR A 440 -12.80 27.39 -14.15
C TYR A 440 -11.32 27.02 -14.20
N ASN A 441 -10.43 27.91 -14.65
CA ASN A 441 -8.98 27.68 -14.55
C ASN A 441 -8.58 27.45 -13.11
N LYS A 442 -9.03 28.32 -12.19
CA LYS A 442 -8.73 28.19 -10.76
C LYS A 442 -9.38 26.96 -10.13
N ALA A 443 -10.59 26.58 -10.54
CA ALA A 443 -11.22 25.35 -10.10
C ALA A 443 -10.39 24.12 -10.50
N ILE A 444 -9.88 24.08 -11.75
CA ILE A 444 -9.06 22.99 -12.28
C ILE A 444 -7.66 22.96 -11.65
N GLU A 445 -7.05 24.13 -11.40
CA GLU A 445 -5.77 24.22 -10.69
C GLU A 445 -5.85 23.61 -9.28
N ASN A 446 -6.98 23.80 -8.59
CA ASN A 446 -7.20 23.26 -7.24
C ASN A 446 -7.81 21.84 -7.25
N SER A 447 -8.34 21.36 -8.38
CA SER A 447 -8.88 20.00 -8.55
C SER A 447 -8.71 19.51 -9.99
N SER A 448 -7.59 18.84 -10.27
CA SER A 448 -7.18 18.47 -11.62
C SER A 448 -7.94 17.27 -12.25
N ASN A 449 -8.73 16.56 -11.44
CA ASN A 449 -9.48 15.37 -11.84
C ASN A 449 -11.00 15.60 -11.81
N TRP A 450 -11.45 16.79 -12.25
CA TRP A 450 -12.86 17.16 -12.25
C TRP A 450 -13.39 17.35 -13.68
N ALA A 451 -14.02 16.31 -14.23
CA ALA A 451 -14.50 16.30 -15.62
C ALA A 451 -15.49 17.44 -15.95
N GLU A 452 -16.43 17.74 -15.05
CA GLU A 452 -17.43 18.80 -15.24
C GLU A 452 -16.79 20.19 -15.34
N ALA A 453 -15.74 20.48 -14.55
CA ALA A 453 -15.04 21.76 -14.64
C ALA A 453 -14.34 21.94 -16.00
N PHE A 454 -13.76 20.87 -16.55
CA PHE A 454 -13.23 20.89 -17.92
C PHE A 454 -14.34 21.09 -18.95
N LEU A 455 -15.46 20.36 -18.85
CA LEU A 455 -16.62 20.53 -19.74
C LEU A 455 -17.09 21.99 -19.74
N ASN A 456 -17.29 22.58 -18.56
CA ASN A 456 -17.79 23.94 -18.41
C ASN A 456 -16.81 25.00 -18.92
N ARG A 457 -15.50 24.80 -18.75
CA ARG A 457 -14.48 25.65 -19.37
C ARG A 457 -14.49 25.52 -20.90
N GLY A 458 -14.63 24.30 -21.41
CA GLY A 458 -14.71 24.03 -22.84
C GLY A 458 -15.93 24.70 -23.47
N LEU A 459 -17.09 24.65 -22.80
CA LEU A 459 -18.31 25.37 -23.20
C LEU A 459 -18.10 26.88 -23.24
N ALA A 460 -17.47 27.47 -22.21
CA ALA A 460 -17.17 28.90 -22.17
C ALA A 460 -16.22 29.32 -23.30
N ARG A 461 -15.20 28.51 -23.60
CA ARG A 461 -14.28 28.71 -24.72
C ARG A 461 -14.97 28.57 -26.07
N TYR A 462 -15.86 27.60 -26.22
CA TYR A 462 -16.66 27.42 -27.43
C TYR A 462 -17.52 28.66 -27.71
N ALA A 463 -18.16 29.21 -26.68
CA ALA A 463 -19.01 30.41 -26.78
C ALA A 463 -18.25 31.66 -27.29
N ILE A 464 -16.95 31.77 -27.01
CA ILE A 464 -16.09 32.86 -27.51
C ILE A 464 -15.27 32.48 -28.76
N GLY A 465 -15.61 31.39 -29.44
CA GLY A 465 -14.98 30.96 -30.69
C GLY A 465 -13.62 30.27 -30.54
N GLN A 466 -13.16 29.98 -29.32
CA GLN A 466 -11.90 29.28 -29.05
C GLN A 466 -12.05 27.76 -29.22
N TYR A 467 -12.52 27.31 -30.39
CA TYR A 467 -12.89 25.91 -30.63
C TYR A 467 -11.72 24.92 -30.45
N ARG A 468 -10.48 25.34 -30.75
CA ARG A 468 -9.30 24.48 -30.58
C ARG A 468 -9.06 24.16 -29.11
N ASP A 469 -9.14 25.14 -28.23
CA ASP A 469 -8.90 24.95 -26.80
C ASP A 469 -10.12 24.32 -26.11
N ALA A 470 -11.34 24.63 -26.58
CA ALA A 470 -12.54 23.89 -26.17
C ALA A 470 -12.41 22.39 -26.46
N THR A 471 -11.91 22.00 -27.64
CA THR A 471 -11.67 20.58 -27.97
C THR A 471 -10.74 19.92 -26.95
N LYS A 472 -9.65 20.60 -26.52
CA LYS A 472 -8.71 20.06 -25.54
C LYS A 472 -9.35 19.85 -24.17
N ASP A 473 -10.22 20.77 -23.76
CA ASP A 473 -10.97 20.64 -22.51
C ASP A 473 -11.93 19.45 -22.56
N PHE A 474 -12.65 19.27 -23.68
CA PHE A 474 -13.52 18.12 -23.84
C PHE A 474 -12.74 16.80 -23.92
N ASP A 475 -11.57 16.78 -24.57
CA ASP A 475 -10.66 15.64 -24.53
C ASP A 475 -10.32 15.27 -23.09
N ARG A 476 -9.94 16.26 -22.28
CA ARG A 476 -9.60 16.02 -20.87
C ARG A 476 -10.79 15.56 -20.02
N ALA A 477 -11.99 16.11 -20.27
CA ALA A 477 -13.20 15.66 -19.60
C ALA A 477 -13.52 14.18 -19.91
N ILE A 478 -13.29 13.75 -21.15
CA ILE A 478 -13.48 12.36 -21.61
C ILE A 478 -12.40 11.43 -21.04
N ASP A 479 -11.15 11.89 -20.94
CA ASP A 479 -10.07 11.11 -20.32
C ASP A 479 -10.36 10.82 -18.84
N ILE A 480 -11.02 11.76 -18.15
CA ILE A 480 -11.43 11.60 -16.75
C ILE A 480 -12.69 10.72 -16.65
N ASN A 481 -13.68 10.93 -17.53
CA ASN A 481 -14.91 10.14 -17.58
C ASN A 481 -15.23 9.72 -19.02
N ASN A 482 -14.88 8.49 -19.36
CA ASN A 482 -15.04 7.94 -20.71
C ASN A 482 -16.50 7.72 -21.14
N ASN A 483 -17.46 7.82 -20.22
CA ASN A 483 -18.89 7.69 -20.44
C ASN A 483 -19.61 9.04 -20.40
N TYR A 484 -18.88 10.16 -20.40
CA TYR A 484 -19.47 11.48 -20.34
C TYR A 484 -20.06 11.89 -21.70
N ILE A 485 -21.34 11.53 -21.93
CA ILE A 485 -22.05 11.74 -23.20
C ILE A 485 -21.97 13.20 -23.65
N ASP A 486 -22.25 14.14 -22.73
CA ASP A 486 -22.22 15.59 -23.01
C ASP A 486 -20.86 16.03 -23.54
N ALA A 487 -19.75 15.51 -22.99
CA ALA A 487 -18.42 15.90 -23.44
C ALA A 487 -18.14 15.44 -24.88
N TYR A 488 -18.59 14.24 -25.28
CA TYR A 488 -18.49 13.79 -26.67
C TYR A 488 -19.34 14.67 -27.59
N TYR A 489 -20.58 14.96 -27.19
CA TYR A 489 -21.46 15.80 -28.00
C TYR A 489 -20.87 17.21 -28.19
N GLN A 490 -20.42 17.86 -27.12
CA GLN A 490 -19.81 19.20 -27.19
C GLN A 490 -18.51 19.19 -27.99
N ARG A 491 -17.71 18.12 -27.90
CA ARG A 491 -16.52 17.95 -28.74
C ARG A 491 -16.86 17.79 -30.22
N SER A 492 -17.96 17.10 -30.54
CA SER A 492 -18.44 16.96 -31.91
C SER A 492 -18.80 18.32 -32.53
N LEU A 493 -19.44 19.21 -31.77
CA LEU A 493 -19.75 20.58 -32.20
C LEU A 493 -18.47 21.40 -32.41
N ALA A 494 -17.53 21.35 -31.46
CA ALA A 494 -16.24 22.04 -31.59
C ALA A 494 -15.42 21.55 -32.80
N ARG A 495 -15.45 20.24 -33.09
CA ARG A 495 -14.79 19.65 -34.26
C ARG A 495 -15.48 20.03 -35.55
N PHE A 496 -16.81 20.06 -35.59
CA PHE A 496 -17.60 20.55 -36.72
C PHE A 496 -17.26 22.01 -37.05
N ALA A 497 -17.25 22.90 -36.05
CA ALA A 497 -16.88 24.31 -36.21
C ALA A 497 -15.45 24.49 -36.75
N ARG A 498 -14.56 23.53 -36.47
CA ARG A 498 -13.18 23.47 -36.98
C ARG A 498 -13.05 22.74 -38.33
N LYS A 499 -14.17 22.37 -38.97
CA LYS A 499 -14.22 21.62 -40.23
C LYS A 499 -13.58 20.22 -40.15
N ARG A 500 -13.48 19.64 -38.95
CA ARG A 500 -13.03 18.25 -38.73
C ARG A 500 -14.23 17.31 -38.72
N TYR A 501 -14.89 17.19 -39.87
CA TYR A 501 -16.19 16.54 -40.00
C TYR A 501 -16.15 15.05 -39.69
N GLU A 502 -15.13 14.32 -40.14
CA GLU A 502 -14.97 12.89 -39.84
C GLU A 502 -14.83 12.63 -38.34
N ASP A 503 -14.10 13.50 -37.63
CA ASP A 503 -13.91 13.36 -36.18
C ASP A 503 -15.14 13.79 -35.39
N ALA A 504 -15.92 14.74 -35.90
CA ALA A 504 -17.23 15.08 -35.34
C ALA A 504 -18.21 13.90 -35.47
N ILE A 505 -18.26 13.24 -36.64
CA ILE A 505 -19.08 12.04 -36.86
C ILE A 505 -18.70 10.92 -35.89
N LYS A 506 -17.40 10.67 -35.67
CA LYS A 506 -16.94 9.67 -34.69
C LYS A 506 -17.45 9.96 -33.28
N ASP A 507 -17.43 11.23 -32.85
CA ASP A 507 -17.96 11.62 -31.55
C ASP A 507 -19.49 11.47 -31.49
N CYS A 508 -20.23 11.86 -32.52
CA CYS A 508 -21.67 11.61 -32.61
C CYS A 508 -22.00 10.12 -32.50
N ILE A 509 -21.26 9.24 -33.17
CA ILE A 509 -21.44 7.79 -33.05
C ILE A 509 -21.23 7.33 -31.60
N ARG A 510 -20.23 7.86 -30.89
CA ARG A 510 -20.00 7.54 -29.47
C ARG A 510 -21.14 7.99 -28.56
N VAL A 511 -21.77 9.13 -28.87
CA VAL A 511 -22.99 9.61 -28.19
C VAL A 511 -24.14 8.65 -28.45
N LEU A 512 -24.44 8.37 -29.73
CA LEU A 512 -25.58 7.56 -30.16
C LEU A 512 -25.49 6.09 -29.74
N GLN A 513 -24.28 5.56 -29.55
CA GLN A 513 -24.06 4.24 -28.95
C GLN A 513 -24.55 4.16 -27.50
N ARG A 514 -24.57 5.28 -26.77
CA ARG A 514 -24.94 5.36 -25.35
C ARG A 514 -26.34 5.93 -25.14
N ASP A 515 -26.72 6.91 -25.95
CA ASP A 515 -28.06 7.47 -26.02
C ASP A 515 -28.57 7.48 -27.47
N PRO A 516 -29.22 6.39 -27.90
CA PRO A 516 -29.81 6.30 -29.24
C PRO A 516 -30.94 7.30 -29.50
N ASN A 517 -31.45 7.98 -28.46
CA ASN A 517 -32.51 8.97 -28.56
C ASN A 517 -31.98 10.42 -28.53
N HIS A 518 -30.67 10.64 -28.73
CA HIS A 518 -30.08 11.97 -28.76
C HIS A 518 -30.25 12.64 -30.14
N ALA A 519 -31.35 13.37 -30.34
CA ALA A 519 -31.70 13.99 -31.62
C ALA A 519 -30.62 14.95 -32.16
N GLU A 520 -30.05 15.76 -31.27
CA GLU A 520 -29.06 16.78 -31.58
C GLU A 520 -27.74 16.17 -32.09
N ALA A 521 -27.38 14.98 -31.60
CA ALA A 521 -26.22 14.25 -32.07
C ALA A 521 -26.43 13.70 -33.50
N TYR A 522 -27.63 13.19 -33.81
CA TYR A 522 -28.00 12.82 -35.18
C TYR A 522 -27.99 14.03 -36.12
N GLU A 523 -28.52 15.17 -35.68
CA GLU A 523 -28.51 16.39 -36.50
C GLU A 523 -27.08 16.86 -36.79
N ASN A 524 -26.21 16.91 -35.78
CA ASN A 524 -24.81 17.29 -36.00
C ASN A 524 -24.05 16.24 -36.85
N GLN A 525 -24.38 14.96 -36.72
CA GLN A 525 -23.86 13.91 -37.59
C GLN A 525 -24.27 14.15 -39.04
N ALA A 526 -25.55 14.44 -39.29
CA ALA A 526 -26.05 14.75 -40.62
C ALA A 526 -25.36 15.98 -41.21
N ASN A 527 -25.27 17.08 -40.46
CA ASN A 527 -24.58 18.29 -40.90
C ASN A 527 -23.12 18.01 -41.28
N SER A 528 -22.42 17.19 -40.50
CA SER A 528 -21.05 16.76 -40.79
C SER A 528 -20.98 15.90 -42.07
N LEU A 529 -21.92 14.98 -42.26
CA LEU A 529 -22.02 14.14 -43.46
C LEU A 529 -22.32 14.96 -44.73
N LEU A 530 -23.17 15.99 -44.61
CA LEU A 530 -23.47 16.93 -45.68
C LEU A 530 -22.25 17.74 -46.11
N ALA A 531 -21.46 18.22 -45.14
CA ALA A 531 -20.20 18.90 -45.43
C ALA A 531 -19.20 18.00 -46.19
N LEU A 532 -19.27 16.68 -45.96
CA LEU A 532 -18.49 15.66 -46.69
C LEU A 532 -19.18 15.14 -47.95
N LYS A 533 -20.32 15.70 -48.37
CA LYS A 533 -21.13 15.28 -49.52
C LYS A 533 -21.67 13.83 -49.44
N ARG A 534 -21.74 13.24 -48.24
CA ARG A 534 -22.28 11.89 -47.97
C ARG A 534 -23.80 11.93 -47.77
N ARG A 535 -24.53 12.32 -48.83
CA ARG A 535 -25.97 12.61 -48.78
C ARG A 535 -26.86 11.45 -48.31
N PRO A 536 -26.68 10.20 -48.76
CA PRO A 536 -27.55 9.10 -48.33
C PRO A 536 -27.49 8.85 -46.82
N GLU A 537 -26.28 8.92 -46.25
CA GLU A 537 -26.07 8.73 -44.81
C GLU A 537 -26.60 9.92 -44.01
N ALA A 538 -26.43 11.15 -44.52
CA ALA A 538 -26.98 12.35 -43.91
C ALA A 538 -28.51 12.30 -43.84
N LYS A 539 -29.17 11.79 -44.89
CA LYS A 539 -30.61 11.59 -44.94
C LYS A 539 -31.10 10.69 -43.80
N LEU A 540 -30.46 9.54 -43.63
CA LEU A 540 -30.80 8.58 -42.57
C LEU A 540 -30.66 9.19 -41.17
N ALA A 541 -29.57 9.93 -40.93
CA ALA A 541 -29.37 10.63 -39.65
C ALA A 541 -30.44 11.71 -39.41
N LEU A 542 -30.80 12.51 -40.42
CA LEU A 542 -31.87 13.51 -40.32
C LEU A 542 -33.23 12.88 -40.05
N GLU A 543 -33.56 11.77 -40.70
CA GLU A 543 -34.83 11.06 -40.46
C GLU A 543 -34.94 10.59 -39.00
N GLN A 544 -33.85 10.10 -38.40
CA GLN A 544 -33.83 9.77 -36.97
C GLN A 544 -33.98 11.01 -36.08
N ALA A 545 -33.26 12.10 -36.38
CA ALA A 545 -33.39 13.35 -35.63
C ALA A 545 -34.85 13.88 -35.66
N ILE A 546 -35.47 13.92 -36.84
CA ILE A 546 -36.87 14.34 -37.05
C ILE A 546 -37.83 13.46 -36.27
N ARG A 547 -37.65 12.13 -36.31
CA ARG A 547 -38.48 11.20 -35.55
C ARG A 547 -38.44 11.52 -34.07
N ILE A 548 -37.25 11.75 -33.51
CA ILE A 548 -37.07 12.04 -32.09
C ILE A 548 -37.60 13.43 -31.73
N TYR A 549 -37.33 14.47 -32.52
CA TYR A 549 -37.89 15.81 -32.29
C TYR A 549 -39.42 15.81 -32.31
N THR A 550 -40.03 15.03 -33.21
CA THR A 550 -41.48 14.83 -33.26
C THR A 550 -42.01 14.20 -31.97
N GLN A 551 -41.33 13.16 -31.47
CA GLN A 551 -41.71 12.50 -30.21
C GLN A 551 -41.57 13.43 -28.99
N ARG A 552 -40.58 14.32 -29.00
CA ARG A 552 -40.34 15.31 -27.93
C ARG A 552 -41.24 16.55 -28.01
N GLY A 553 -41.91 16.78 -29.15
CA GLY A 553 -42.67 18.00 -29.40
C GLY A 553 -41.80 19.25 -29.62
N ASP A 554 -40.53 19.10 -30.00
CA ASP A 554 -39.63 20.23 -30.30
C ASP A 554 -39.88 20.74 -31.73
N THR A 555 -40.82 21.67 -31.85
CA THR A 555 -41.29 22.19 -33.15
C THR A 555 -40.22 22.96 -33.92
N ASP A 556 -39.32 23.67 -33.22
CA ASP A 556 -38.32 24.53 -33.86
C ASP A 556 -37.19 23.69 -34.46
N SER A 557 -36.66 22.74 -33.68
CA SER A 557 -35.64 21.81 -34.19
C SER A 557 -36.20 20.88 -35.26
N LEU A 558 -37.46 20.44 -35.12
CA LEU A 558 -38.16 19.65 -36.13
C LEU A 558 -38.22 20.40 -37.48
N LYS A 559 -38.69 21.65 -37.46
CA LYS A 559 -38.79 22.47 -38.68
C LYS A 559 -37.42 22.70 -39.31
N ARG A 560 -36.39 22.96 -38.50
CA ARG A 560 -35.00 23.10 -38.97
C ARG A 560 -34.53 21.83 -39.68
N ALA A 561 -34.68 20.66 -39.05
CA ALA A 561 -34.25 19.39 -39.62
C ALA A 561 -35.03 19.00 -40.90
N GLN A 562 -36.34 19.26 -40.94
CA GLN A 562 -37.18 19.04 -42.13
C GLN A 562 -36.77 19.92 -43.30
N ASN A 563 -36.42 21.19 -43.05
CA ASN A 563 -35.91 22.09 -44.09
C ASN A 563 -34.58 21.58 -44.67
N ILE A 564 -33.68 21.03 -43.84
CA ILE A 564 -32.44 20.43 -44.34
C ILE A 564 -32.77 19.19 -45.19
N LEU A 565 -33.68 18.33 -44.72
CA LEU A 565 -34.07 17.10 -45.41
C LEU A 565 -34.75 17.37 -46.78
N SER A 566 -35.55 18.43 -46.90
CA SER A 566 -36.22 18.77 -48.16
C SER A 566 -35.22 19.19 -49.24
N THR A 567 -34.17 19.92 -48.87
CA THR A 567 -33.08 20.30 -49.81
C THR A 567 -32.29 19.09 -50.34
N LEU A 568 -32.31 17.98 -49.62
CA LEU A 568 -31.67 16.72 -50.04
C LEU A 568 -32.53 15.88 -50.98
N SER A 569 -33.85 16.05 -50.92
CA SER A 569 -34.81 15.25 -51.68
C SER A 569 -35.14 15.85 -53.04
N GLY A 570 -34.72 17.10 -53.28
CA GLY A 570 -34.94 17.85 -54.55
C GLY A 570 -33.76 17.83 -55.53
N LEU A 571 -32.76 16.97 -55.33
CA LEU A 571 -31.59 16.73 -56.19
C LEU A 571 -31.50 15.24 -56.50
#